data_AF-E5YB48-F1
#
_entry.id   AF-E5YB48-F1
#
_cell.length_a   1.000
_cell.length_b   1.000
_cell.length_c   1.000
_cell.angle_alpha   90.00
_cell.angle_beta   90.00
_cell.angle_gamma   90.00
#
_symmetry.space_group_name_H-M   'P 1'
#
loop_
_entity.id
_entity.type
_entity.pdbx_description
1 polymer ?
#
loop_
_entity_poly.entity_id
_entity_poly.type
_entity_poly.pdbx_seq_one_letter_code
_entity_poly.pdbx_strand_id
1 'polypeptide(L)' 'MCTFYNIDVTDMTIRQINRLFRQHDTSTLWPICGRFNATERAIRRLQRTAEYTYTDGLEYALALDSEISRIVNGEV' A
#
# COMPACT_ATOMS: atom_id res chain seq x y z
N MET A 1 16.21 8.01 7.00
CA MET A 1 14.75 7.99 7.19
C MET A 1 14.13 7.32 5.98
N CYS A 2 13.20 6.38 6.19
CA CYS A 2 12.47 5.76 5.09
C CYS A 2 11.17 6.55 4.93
N THR A 3 11.01 7.24 3.80
CA THR A 3 9.86 8.13 3.54
C THR A 3 9.05 7.60 2.37
N PHE A 4 7.72 7.67 2.47
CA PHE A 4 6.82 7.39 1.36
C PHE A 4 6.23 8.70 0.85
N TYR A 5 6.31 8.95 -0.45
CA TYR A 5 5.79 10.19 -1.06
C TYR A 5 6.35 11.47 -0.40
N ASN A 6 7.63 11.44 0.01
CA ASN A 6 8.31 12.49 0.80
C ASN A 6 7.70 12.78 2.17
N ILE A 7 6.93 11.83 2.73
CA ILE A 7 6.30 11.91 4.03
C ILE A 7 6.87 10.81 4.93
N ASP A 8 7.21 11.17 6.17
CA ASP A 8 7.58 10.21 7.20
C ASP A 8 6.33 9.50 7.73
N VAL A 9 6.37 8.18 7.76
CA VAL A 9 5.24 7.30 8.11
C VAL A 9 5.43 6.59 9.44
N THR A 10 6.58 6.72 10.09
CA THR A 10 6.92 5.95 11.31
C THR A 10 5.87 6.13 12.41
N ASP A 11 5.40 7.36 12.64
CA ASP A 11 4.38 7.66 13.66
C ASP A 11 2.93 7.65 13.13
N MET A 12 2.72 7.22 11.88
CA MET A 12 1.38 7.19 11.29
C MET A 12 0.60 5.95 11.68
N THR A 13 -0.69 6.13 11.96
CA THR A 13 -1.63 5.02 12.09
C THR A 13 -1.86 4.32 10.75
N ILE A 14 -2.22 3.04 10.79
CA ILE A 14 -2.63 2.25 9.61
C ILE A 14 -3.69 2.99 8.77
N ARG A 15 -4.62 3.72 9.40
CA ARG A 15 -5.65 4.50 8.68
C ARG A 15 -5.05 5.68 7.92
N GLN A 16 -4.09 6.39 8.53
CA GLN A 16 -3.38 7.49 7.87
C GLN A 16 -2.54 6.98 6.70
N ILE A 17 -1.83 5.87 6.88
CA ILE A 17 -1.06 5.24 5.80
C ILE A 17 -1.97 4.80 4.66
N ASN A 18 -3.08 4.13 4.96
CA ASN A 18 -4.05 3.74 3.93
C ASN A 18 -4.61 4.94 3.16
N ARG A 19 -4.86 6.06 3.85
CA ARG A 19 -5.28 7.30 3.20
C ARG A 19 -4.19 7.87 2.30
N LEU A 20 -2.94 7.88 2.78
CA LEU A 20 -1.78 8.36 2.03
C LEU A 20 -1.61 7.57 0.72
N PHE A 21 -1.59 6.24 0.78
CA PHE A 21 -1.46 5.40 -0.41
C PHE A 21 -2.61 5.58 -1.40
N ARG A 22 -3.86 5.74 -0.92
CA ARG A 22 -5.00 6.05 -1.81
C ARG A 22 -4.85 7.37 -2.55
N GLN A 23 -4.26 8.39 -1.93
CA GLN A 23 -4.05 9.70 -2.56
C GLN A 23 -3.02 9.65 -3.68
N HIS A 24 -2.10 8.69 -3.62
CA HIS A 24 -1.03 8.47 -4.59
C HIS A 24 -1.25 7.21 -5.45
N ASP A 25 -2.48 6.70 -5.52
CA ASP A 25 -2.80 5.54 -6.32
C ASP A 25 -2.62 5.83 -7.81
N THR A 26 -1.85 4.97 -8.48
CA THR A 26 -1.52 5.08 -9.91
C THR A 26 -2.08 3.91 -10.72
N SER A 27 -3.08 3.19 -10.21
CA SER A 27 -3.63 1.99 -10.87
C SER A 27 -4.28 2.24 -12.23
N THR A 28 -4.46 3.50 -12.63
CA THR A 28 -4.89 3.89 -13.98
C THR A 28 -3.79 3.73 -15.03
N LEU A 29 -2.52 3.65 -14.61
CA LEU A 29 -1.38 3.47 -15.50
C LEU A 29 -1.18 2.00 -15.89
N TRP A 30 -0.46 1.75 -16.98
CA TRP A 30 0.06 0.41 -17.30
C TRP A 30 0.90 -0.11 -16.13
N PRO A 31 0.85 -1.43 -15.83
CA PRO A 31 0.14 -2.51 -16.52
C PRO A 31 -1.33 -2.70 -16.11
N ILE A 32 -1.78 -2.04 -15.05
CA ILE A 32 -3.13 -2.25 -14.51
C ILE A 32 -4.20 -1.61 -15.41
N CYS A 33 -3.91 -0.45 -16.02
CA CYS A 33 -4.76 0.27 -16.96
C CYS A 33 -6.20 0.48 -16.48
N GLY A 34 -6.40 0.70 -15.17
CA GLY A 34 -7.72 0.90 -14.59
C GLY A 34 -8.59 -0.36 -14.52
N ARG A 35 -8.07 -1.57 -14.84
CA ARG A 35 -8.82 -2.83 -14.72
C ARG A 35 -9.29 -3.08 -13.29
N PHE A 36 -8.49 -2.67 -12.30
CA PHE A 36 -8.86 -2.66 -10.88
C PHE A 36 -7.99 -1.64 -10.13
N ASN A 37 -8.38 -1.32 -8.89
CA ASN A 37 -7.55 -0.48 -8.02
C ASN A 37 -6.53 -1.35 -7.27
N ALA A 38 -5.25 -1.24 -7.64
CA ALA A 38 -4.17 -2.06 -7.09
C ALA A 38 -3.94 -1.74 -5.61
N THR A 39 -4.00 -0.46 -5.24
CA THR A 39 -3.86 0.00 -3.86
C THR A 39 -4.94 -0.60 -2.95
N GLU A 40 -6.20 -0.49 -3.34
CA GLU A 40 -7.33 -1.09 -2.59
C GLU A 40 -7.22 -2.61 -2.48
N ARG A 41 -6.78 -3.27 -3.55
CA ARG A 41 -6.58 -4.72 -3.55
C ARG A 41 -5.49 -5.13 -2.56
N ALA A 42 -4.37 -4.39 -2.51
CA ALA A 42 -3.30 -4.61 -1.55
C ALA A 42 -3.78 -4.39 -0.11
N ILE A 43 -4.47 -3.28 0.17
CA ILE A 43 -5.04 -2.98 1.50
C ILE A 43 -5.94 -4.12 1.98
N ARG A 44 -6.88 -4.58 1.12
CA ARG A 44 -7.80 -5.67 1.48
C ARG A 44 -7.08 -6.99 1.72
N ARG A 45 -6.03 -7.30 0.95
CA ARG A 45 -5.22 -8.51 1.17
C ARG A 45 -4.51 -8.43 2.50
N LEU A 46 -3.83 -7.33 2.77
CA LEU A 46 -3.14 -7.12 4.05
C LEU A 46 -4.11 -7.19 5.21
N GLN A 47 -5.27 -6.54 5.16
CA GLN A 47 -6.27 -6.59 6.23
C GLN A 47 -6.80 -8.01 6.49
N ARG A 48 -6.93 -8.85 5.46
CA ARG A 48 -7.34 -10.25 5.62
C ARG A 48 -6.27 -11.11 6.30
N THR A 49 -4.99 -10.79 6.09
CA THR A 49 -3.87 -11.49 6.72
C THR A 49 -3.46 -10.88 8.07
N ALA A 50 -3.80 -9.62 8.32
CA ALA A 50 -3.23 -8.80 9.37
C ALA A 50 -4.17 -8.53 10.54
N GLU A 51 -5.16 -9.38 10.79
CA GLU A 51 -6.01 -9.24 11.99
C GLU A 51 -5.19 -9.14 13.29
N TYR A 52 -3.88 -9.50 13.30
CA TYR A 52 -3.01 -9.42 14.48
C TYR A 52 -1.52 -9.01 14.26
N THR A 53 -1.09 -8.58 13.07
CA THR A 53 0.36 -8.67 12.73
C THR A 53 1.16 -7.37 12.74
N TYR A 54 0.58 -6.22 12.40
CA TYR A 54 1.36 -4.98 12.26
C TYR A 54 1.22 -4.08 13.49
N THR A 55 2.31 -3.94 14.23
CA THR A 55 2.40 -3.05 15.42
C THR A 55 3.03 -1.69 15.09
N ASP A 56 3.70 -1.57 13.94
CA ASP A 56 4.42 -0.37 13.52
C ASP A 56 3.92 0.17 12.17
N GLY A 57 3.88 1.52 12.07
CA GLY A 57 3.44 2.22 10.87
C GLY A 57 4.41 2.05 9.70
N LEU A 58 5.72 2.08 9.96
CA LEU A 58 6.72 1.88 8.91
C LEU A 58 6.68 0.45 8.38
N GLU A 59 6.59 -0.56 9.26
CA GLU A 59 6.42 -1.96 8.85
C GLU A 59 5.17 -2.14 7.96
N TYR A 60 4.05 -1.54 8.34
CA TYR A 60 2.82 -1.59 7.55
C TYR A 60 2.98 -0.94 6.17
N ALA A 61 3.62 0.23 6.11
CA ALA A 61 3.84 0.95 4.85
C ALA A 61 4.75 0.16 3.89
N LEU A 62 5.81 -0.45 4.39
CA LEU A 62 6.69 -1.33 3.60
C LEU A 62 5.95 -2.56 3.09
N ALA A 63 5.14 -3.20 3.93
CA ALA A 63 4.33 -4.35 3.52
C ALA A 63 3.32 -3.96 2.44
N LEU A 64 2.69 -2.78 2.56
CA LEU A 64 1.73 -2.27 1.58
C LEU A 64 2.38 -1.96 0.24
N ASP A 65 3.52 -1.26 0.24
CA ASP A 65 4.29 -0.96 -0.96
C ASP A 65 4.78 -2.24 -1.68
N SER A 66 5.27 -3.22 -0.91
CA SER A 66 5.67 -4.51 -1.46
C SER A 66 4.49 -5.28 -2.08
N GLU A 67 3.29 -5.24 -1.47
CA GLU A 67 2.12 -5.93 -2.00
C GLU A 67 1.58 -5.24 -3.26
N ILE A 68 1.58 -3.90 -3.31
CA ILE A 68 1.24 -3.15 -4.52
C ILE A 68 2.22 -3.53 -5.65
N SER A 69 3.52 -3.49 -5.36
CA SER A 69 4.57 -3.88 -6.32
C SER A 69 4.38 -5.31 -6.82
N ARG A 70 4.04 -6.25 -5.94
CA ARG A 70 3.74 -7.66 -6.31
C ARG A 70 2.53 -7.76 -7.23
N ILE A 71 1.45 -7.03 -6.92
CA ILE A 71 0.22 -7.02 -7.73
C ILE A 71 0.49 -6.45 -9.12
N VAL A 72 1.18 -5.31 -9.19
CA VAL A 72 1.48 -4.63 -10.44
C VAL A 72 2.40 -5.47 -11.32
N ASN A 73 3.50 -5.99 -10.77
CA ASN A 73 4.45 -6.80 -11.53
C ASN A 73 3.93 -8.19 -11.89
N GLY A 74 2.90 -8.70 -11.21
CA GLY A 74 2.23 -9.94 -11.58
C GLY A 74 1.31 -9.82 -12.81
N GLU A 75 1.03 -8.60 -13.27
CA GLU A 75 0.23 -8.32 -14.48
C GLU A 75 1.10 -7.94 -15.69
N VAL A 76 2.42 -7.82 -15.52
CA VAL A 76 3.42 -7.63 -16.60
C VAL A 76 3.83 -8.99 -17.16
#